data_AF-A0A0B7A418-F1
#
_entry.id   AF-A0A0B7A418-F1
#
_cell.length_a   1.000
_cell.length_b   1.000
_cell.length_c   1.000
_cell.angle_alpha   90.00
_cell.angle_beta   90.00
_cell.angle_gamma   90.00
#
_symmetry.space_group_name_H-M   'P 1'
#
loop_
_entity.id
_entity.type
_entity.pdbx_description
1 polymer ?
#
loop_
_entity_poly.entity_id
_entity_poly.type
_entity_poly.pdbx_seq_one_letter_code
_entity_poly.pdbx_strand_id
1 'polypeptide(L)'
;MFSSVHFYALLLLIVVCASISTTVSKDKLPSSQCALKKLSRCGLCGKPINVTLIARNVFAHPMFEHQVTIVKQSQRPLLYFLEKAADQNGVFNFSASYHGNLGFMIKTIDKVTADGTARTYWSIRSVTNGLNALLCGVSSYIPKHNEVIMFNFTTWDSHP
;
A
#
# COMPACT_ATOMS: atom_id res chain seq x y z
N MET A 1 -14.97 -75.22 22.73
CA MET A 1 -14.83 -74.41 21.51
C MET A 1 -15.95 -73.39 21.49
N PHE A 2 -15.76 -72.25 22.16
CA PHE A 2 -16.46 -70.97 21.97
C PHE A 2 -15.58 -69.89 22.62
N SER A 3 -15.29 -68.84 21.84
CA SER A 3 -14.35 -67.76 22.12
C SER A 3 -15.08 -66.60 22.80
N SER A 4 -14.55 -66.07 23.90
CA SER A 4 -14.98 -64.79 24.47
C SER A 4 -13.95 -64.26 25.47
N VAL A 5 -12.85 -63.71 24.97
CA VAL A 5 -11.90 -62.94 25.79
C VAL A 5 -11.29 -61.79 25.00
N HIS A 6 -12.11 -60.81 24.59
CA HIS A 6 -11.61 -59.50 24.17
C HIS A 6 -12.60 -58.40 24.56
N PHE A 7 -12.79 -58.22 25.87
CA PHE A 7 -13.61 -57.15 26.45
C PHE A 7 -12.82 -56.16 27.32
N TYR A 8 -11.52 -56.02 27.06
CA TYR A 8 -10.66 -55.01 27.69
C TYR A 8 -9.81 -54.31 26.63
N ALA A 9 -10.48 -53.61 25.72
CA ALA A 9 -9.87 -52.62 24.85
C ALA A 9 -10.67 -51.32 24.95
N LEU A 10 -10.68 -50.73 26.15
CA LEU A 10 -11.18 -49.37 26.34
C LEU A 10 -10.39 -48.68 27.46
N LEU A 11 -9.08 -48.61 27.25
CA LEU A 11 -8.24 -47.61 27.91
C LEU A 11 -7.43 -46.93 26.81
N LEU A 12 -7.39 -45.60 26.89
CA LEU A 12 -6.63 -44.65 26.07
C LEU A 12 -7.31 -44.21 24.77
N LEU A 13 -8.15 -43.18 24.89
CA LEU A 13 -7.95 -41.96 24.11
C LEU A 13 -8.56 -40.78 24.85
N ILE A 14 -7.65 -40.06 25.50
CA ILE A 14 -7.84 -38.78 26.16
C ILE A 14 -8.29 -37.78 25.09
N VAL A 15 -9.59 -37.53 24.97
CA VAL A 15 -10.10 -36.36 24.25
C VAL A 15 -10.19 -35.23 25.27
N VAL A 16 -9.03 -34.65 25.59
CA VAL A 16 -9.00 -33.33 26.22
C VAL A 16 -9.43 -32.35 25.13
N CYS A 17 -10.67 -31.86 25.26
CA CYS A 17 -11.17 -30.67 24.58
C CYS A 17 -10.31 -29.47 25.02
N ALA A 18 -9.11 -29.35 24.49
CA ALA A 18 -8.42 -28.08 24.40
C ALA A 18 -9.08 -27.35 23.24
N SER A 19 -10.04 -26.50 23.57
CA SER A 19 -10.50 -25.41 22.72
C SER A 19 -9.26 -24.67 22.22
N ILE A 20 -8.85 -24.97 20.99
CA ILE A 20 -7.88 -24.17 20.26
C ILE A 20 -8.63 -22.88 19.96
N SER A 21 -8.62 -21.95 20.91
CA SER A 21 -8.73 -20.54 20.62
C SER A 21 -7.56 -20.25 19.70
N THR A 22 -7.78 -20.36 18.39
CA THR A 22 -6.92 -19.70 17.41
C THR A 22 -7.09 -18.22 17.69
N THR A 23 -6.28 -17.70 18.61
CA THR A 23 -5.96 -16.30 18.61
C THR A 23 -5.40 -16.06 17.22
N VAL A 24 -6.21 -15.41 16.38
CA VAL A 24 -5.71 -14.78 15.17
C VAL A 24 -4.62 -13.86 15.68
N SER A 25 -3.38 -14.31 15.52
CA SER A 25 -2.20 -13.51 15.70
C SER A 25 -2.47 -12.29 14.83
N LYS A 26 -2.69 -11.14 15.47
CA LYS A 26 -2.63 -9.86 14.79
C LYS A 26 -1.19 -9.75 14.35
N ASP A 27 -0.89 -10.31 13.19
CA ASP A 27 0.43 -10.22 12.60
C ASP A 27 0.76 -8.74 12.56
N LYS A 28 1.80 -8.44 13.33
CA LYS A 28 2.35 -7.13 13.59
C LYS A 28 2.61 -6.47 12.25
N LEU A 29 1.71 -5.56 11.84
CA LEU A 29 1.80 -4.81 10.58
C LEU A 29 3.21 -4.21 10.46
N PRO A 30 4.09 -4.71 9.58
CA PRO A 30 5.42 -4.15 9.48
C PRO A 30 5.35 -2.98 8.53
N SER A 31 5.26 -1.74 9.03
CA SER A 31 5.85 -0.61 8.30
C SER A 31 5.89 0.66 9.13
N SER A 32 7.08 1.02 9.60
CA SER A 32 7.36 2.36 10.13
C SER A 32 7.14 3.49 9.10
N GLN A 33 6.91 3.17 7.83
CA GLN A 33 6.74 4.16 6.75
C GLN A 33 5.34 4.76 6.70
N CYS A 34 4.32 4.10 7.28
CA CYS A 34 2.96 4.63 7.36
C CYS A 34 2.71 5.50 8.58
N ALA A 35 3.78 5.96 9.23
CA ALA A 35 3.66 6.76 10.43
C ALA A 35 3.38 8.23 10.08
N LEU A 36 2.23 8.74 10.52
CA LEU A 36 2.11 10.12 10.97
C LEU A 36 2.97 10.27 12.24
N LYS A 37 4.31 10.20 12.10
CA LYS A 37 5.19 10.55 13.23
C LYS A 37 4.81 11.97 13.62
N LYS A 38 4.50 12.18 14.91
CA LYS A 38 4.40 13.52 15.50
C LYS A 38 5.55 14.35 14.94
N LEU A 39 5.23 15.30 14.07
CA LEU A 39 6.20 16.15 13.41
C LEU A 39 7.08 16.75 14.51
N SER A 40 8.33 16.32 14.59
CA SER A 40 9.27 16.87 15.57
C SER A 40 9.38 18.36 15.31
N ARG A 41 9.53 19.16 16.38
CA ARG A 41 9.55 20.64 16.39
C ARG A 41 10.65 21.31 15.54
N CYS A 42 11.38 20.56 14.72
CA CYS A 42 12.22 21.08 13.65
C CYS A 42 11.44 20.93 12.35
N GLY A 43 11.10 22.04 11.68
CA GLY A 43 10.38 22.01 10.41
C GLY A 43 10.98 20.99 9.43
N LEU A 44 10.19 19.96 9.10
CA LEU A 44 10.21 19.18 7.85
C LEU A 44 11.57 18.75 7.25
N CYS A 45 12.56 18.29 8.02
CA CYS A 45 13.85 17.85 7.44
C CYS A 45 14.22 16.41 7.81
N GLY A 46 13.55 15.42 7.19
CA GLY A 46 14.19 14.11 7.03
C GLY A 46 15.41 14.23 6.11
N LYS A 47 16.34 13.26 6.18
CA LYS A 47 17.56 13.26 5.34
C LYS A 47 17.19 13.44 3.85
N PRO A 48 17.99 14.14 3.04
CA PRO A 48 17.77 14.20 1.60
C PRO A 48 17.74 12.80 1.00
N ILE A 49 16.72 12.49 0.22
CA ILE A 49 16.56 11.21 -0.45
C ILE A 49 16.22 11.38 -1.93
N ASN A 50 16.47 10.32 -2.68
CA ASN A 50 16.03 10.20 -4.07
C ASN A 50 14.85 9.23 -4.09
N VAL A 51 13.82 9.54 -4.87
CA VAL A 51 12.64 8.69 -5.05
C VAL A 51 12.26 8.74 -6.52
N THR A 52 12.01 7.58 -7.12
CA THR A 52 11.46 7.50 -8.47
C THR A 52 9.97 7.27 -8.38
N LEU A 53 9.19 8.15 -9.04
CA LEU A 53 7.76 8.00 -9.19
C LEU A 53 7.46 7.52 -10.61
N ILE A 54 6.56 6.55 -10.72
CA ILE A 54 6.03 6.05 -11.99
C ILE A 54 4.53 6.30 -12.00
N ALA A 55 4.01 6.96 -13.04
CA ALA A 55 2.58 7.03 -13.31
C ALA A 55 2.28 6.10 -14.49
N ARG A 56 1.42 5.12 -14.28
CA ARG A 56 1.12 4.08 -15.26
C ARG A 56 -0.37 3.93 -15.47
N ASN A 57 -0.79 4.04 -16.72
CA ASN A 57 -2.12 3.67 -17.17
C ASN A 57 -2.00 2.72 -18.37
N VAL A 58 -2.20 1.43 -18.13
CA VAL A 58 -2.34 0.41 -19.19
C VAL A 58 -3.78 -0.12 -19.26
N PHE A 59 -4.68 0.46 -18.47
CA PHE A 59 -6.04 -0.01 -18.29
C PHE A 59 -7.03 0.70 -19.22
N ALA A 60 -6.89 2.02 -19.40
CA ALA A 60 -7.79 2.83 -20.22
C ALA A 60 -7.04 3.73 -21.20
N HIS A 61 -7.69 4.19 -22.27
CA HIS A 61 -7.11 5.20 -23.16
C HIS A 61 -7.19 6.61 -22.53
N PRO A 62 -6.17 7.47 -22.73
CA PRO A 62 -4.89 7.17 -23.37
C PRO A 62 -4.00 6.31 -22.46
N MET A 63 -3.41 5.25 -23.02
CA MET A 63 -2.43 4.45 -22.28
C MET A 63 -1.11 5.22 -22.20
N PHE A 64 -0.47 5.16 -21.04
CA PHE A 64 0.81 5.82 -20.83
C PHE A 64 1.61 5.17 -19.70
N GLU A 65 2.92 5.43 -19.74
CA GLU A 65 3.81 5.19 -18.62
C GLU A 65 4.84 6.32 -18.58
N HIS A 66 4.90 7.00 -17.45
CA HIS A 66 5.79 8.12 -17.22
C HIS A 66 6.56 7.93 -15.93
N GLN A 67 7.82 8.35 -15.92
CA GLN A 67 8.67 8.25 -14.76
C GLN A 67 9.42 9.55 -14.50
N VAL A 68 9.64 9.85 -13.23
CA VAL A 68 10.48 10.97 -12.80
C VAL A 68 11.22 10.60 -11.52
N THR A 69 12.49 10.99 -11.44
CA THR A 69 13.29 10.82 -10.23
C THR A 69 13.46 12.15 -9.54
N ILE A 70 12.88 12.26 -8.35
CA ILE A 70 13.07 13.41 -7.47
C ILE A 70 14.38 13.20 -6.71
N VAL A 71 15.32 14.12 -6.86
CA VAL A 71 16.66 14.01 -6.26
C VAL A 71 16.81 14.93 -5.07
N LYS A 72 17.52 14.47 -4.04
CA LYS A 72 17.89 15.25 -2.84
C LYS A 72 16.71 15.95 -2.14
N GLN A 73 15.51 15.40 -2.23
CA GLN A 73 14.34 15.92 -1.53
C GLN A 73 14.36 15.44 -0.08
N SER A 74 14.17 16.35 0.88
CA SER A 74 14.12 15.97 2.30
C SER A 74 13.04 14.93 2.55
N GLN A 75 13.39 13.80 3.17
CA GLN A 75 12.46 12.71 3.46
C GLN A 75 11.25 13.22 4.25
N ARG A 76 10.06 13.02 3.68
CA ARG A 76 8.76 13.51 4.17
C ARG A 76 7.62 12.74 3.46
N PRO A 77 6.34 13.03 3.71
CA PRO A 77 5.23 12.34 3.03
C PRO A 77 5.34 12.34 1.51
N LEU A 78 4.92 11.23 0.90
CA LEU A 78 4.93 10.99 -0.54
C LEU A 78 4.22 12.10 -1.33
N LEU A 79 3.21 12.74 -0.75
CA LEU A 79 2.54 13.90 -1.34
C LEU A 79 3.53 14.99 -1.81
N TYR A 80 4.54 15.31 -1.01
CA TYR A 80 5.53 16.34 -1.37
C TYR A 80 6.44 15.91 -2.52
N PHE A 81 6.67 14.60 -2.69
CA PHE A 81 7.41 14.09 -3.83
C PHE A 81 6.55 14.18 -5.09
N LEU A 82 5.24 13.97 -4.97
CA LEU A 82 4.29 14.13 -6.06
C LEU A 82 4.14 15.60 -6.48
N GLU A 83 4.09 16.53 -5.52
CA GLU A 83 4.15 17.99 -5.78
C GLU A 83 5.44 18.35 -6.55
N LYS A 84 6.60 17.84 -6.09
CA LYS A 84 7.87 18.07 -6.79
C LYS A 84 7.92 17.45 -8.18
N ALA A 85 7.27 16.30 -8.39
CA ALA A 85 7.14 15.69 -9.70
C ALA A 85 6.33 16.57 -10.65
N ALA A 86 5.22 17.15 -10.18
CA ALA A 86 4.42 18.09 -10.94
C ALA A 86 5.19 19.38 -11.29
N ASP A 87 6.00 19.90 -10.36
CA ASP A 87 6.88 21.05 -10.60
C ASP A 87 7.95 20.75 -11.68
N GLN A 88 8.51 19.55 -11.70
CA GLN A 88 9.61 19.17 -12.61
C GLN A 88 9.14 18.82 -14.01
N ASN A 89 7.98 18.17 -14.13
CA ASN A 89 7.44 17.70 -15.38
C ASN A 89 5.92 17.81 -15.35
N GLY A 90 5.34 18.63 -16.23
CA GLY A 90 3.89 18.85 -16.32
C GLY A 90 3.07 17.57 -16.60
N VAL A 91 3.73 16.47 -16.95
CA VAL A 91 3.14 15.13 -17.08
C VAL A 91 2.67 14.56 -15.73
N PHE A 92 3.32 14.89 -14.61
CA PHE A 92 2.89 14.44 -13.28
C PHE A 92 1.85 15.36 -12.64
N ASN A 93 1.21 16.24 -13.42
CA ASN A 93 0.10 17.05 -12.93
C ASN A 93 -1.01 16.14 -12.39
N PHE A 94 -1.40 16.40 -11.14
CA PHE A 94 -2.37 15.57 -10.42
C PHE A 94 -3.45 16.41 -9.76
N SER A 95 -4.57 15.76 -9.47
CA SER A 95 -5.61 16.30 -8.59
C SER A 95 -5.83 15.36 -7.41
N ALA A 96 -6.24 15.91 -6.27
CA ALA A 96 -6.53 15.14 -5.07
C ALA A 96 -7.79 15.65 -4.37
N SER A 97 -8.47 14.77 -3.66
CA SER A 97 -9.58 15.11 -2.77
C SER A 97 -9.15 14.86 -1.33
N TYR A 98 -9.48 15.81 -0.44
CA TYR A 98 -9.17 15.68 0.97
C TYR A 98 -10.28 14.92 1.70
N HIS A 99 -9.89 13.92 2.49
CA HIS A 99 -10.78 13.14 3.33
C HIS A 99 -10.26 13.19 4.77
N GLY A 100 -11.03 13.79 5.69
CA GLY A 100 -10.57 14.19 7.03
C GLY A 100 -9.65 13.18 7.75
N ASN A 101 -10.07 11.91 7.84
CA ASN A 101 -9.32 10.88 8.58
C ASN A 101 -8.30 10.10 7.72
N LEU A 102 -8.33 10.26 6.39
CA LEU A 102 -7.51 9.48 5.46
C LEU A 102 -6.42 10.33 4.77
N GLY A 103 -6.56 11.66 4.80
CA GLY A 103 -5.71 12.60 4.09
C GLY A 103 -6.14 12.77 2.63
N PHE A 104 -5.17 13.05 1.76
CA PHE A 104 -5.39 13.27 0.34
C PHE A 104 -5.47 11.94 -0.41
N MET A 105 -6.56 11.77 -1.15
CA MET A 105 -6.72 10.70 -2.13
C MET A 105 -6.43 11.26 -3.52
N ILE A 106 -5.53 10.61 -4.25
CA ILE A 106 -5.20 11.00 -5.63
C ILE A 106 -6.37 10.62 -6.54
N LYS A 107 -6.85 11.60 -7.30
CA LYS A 107 -8.01 11.47 -8.18
C LYS A 107 -7.59 11.44 -9.65
N THR A 108 -6.70 12.33 -10.07
CA THR A 108 -6.24 12.42 -11.46
C THR A 108 -4.72 12.41 -11.52
N ILE A 109 -4.16 11.74 -12.53
CA ILE A 109 -2.76 11.92 -12.96
C ILE A 109 -2.76 11.98 -14.49
N ASP A 110 -2.03 12.95 -15.06
CA ASP A 110 -1.89 13.14 -16.52
C ASP A 110 -3.23 13.05 -17.28
N LYS A 111 -4.25 13.73 -16.74
CA LYS A 111 -5.64 13.81 -17.25
C LYS A 111 -6.51 12.55 -17.06
N VAL A 112 -5.96 11.42 -16.65
CA VAL A 112 -6.75 10.20 -16.36
C VAL A 112 -7.28 10.25 -14.93
N THR A 113 -8.61 10.25 -14.82
CA THR A 113 -9.34 10.48 -13.58
C THR A 113 -9.99 9.19 -13.08
N ALA A 114 -9.77 8.90 -11.80
CA ALA A 114 -10.47 7.86 -11.06
C ALA A 114 -11.97 8.19 -10.94
N ASP A 115 -12.79 7.17 -11.14
CA ASP A 115 -14.25 7.27 -11.11
C ASP A 115 -14.81 6.15 -10.23
N GLY A 116 -15.57 6.53 -9.21
CA GLY A 116 -16.22 5.60 -8.30
C GLY A 116 -17.35 4.80 -8.96
N THR A 117 -18.03 5.35 -9.97
CA THR A 117 -19.06 4.63 -10.73
C THR A 117 -18.43 3.58 -11.63
N ALA A 118 -17.36 3.93 -12.35
CA ALA A 118 -16.57 3.00 -13.15
C ALA A 118 -15.61 2.13 -12.33
N ARG A 119 -15.60 2.29 -10.99
CA ARG A 119 -14.79 1.54 -10.03
C ARG A 119 -13.28 1.60 -10.30
N THR A 120 -12.82 2.71 -10.88
CA THR A 120 -11.42 2.94 -11.22
C THR A 120 -10.73 3.80 -10.17
N TYR A 121 -9.45 3.52 -9.94
CA TYR A 121 -8.63 4.24 -8.97
C TYR A 121 -7.15 4.19 -9.30
N TRP A 122 -6.39 5.07 -8.63
CA TRP A 122 -4.92 5.07 -8.64
C TRP A 122 -4.38 4.23 -7.49
N SER A 123 -3.97 3.01 -7.80
CA SER A 123 -3.32 2.09 -6.84
C SER A 123 -1.86 2.52 -6.62
N ILE A 124 -1.47 2.78 -5.38
CA ILE A 124 -0.09 3.16 -5.03
C ILE A 124 0.67 1.91 -4.64
N ARG A 125 1.77 1.61 -5.32
CA ARG A 125 2.52 0.37 -5.19
C ARG A 125 4.00 0.65 -5.00
N SER A 126 4.66 -0.15 -4.17
CA SER A 126 6.12 -0.14 -4.07
C SER A 126 6.71 -1.13 -5.06
N VAL A 127 7.37 -0.63 -6.10
CA VAL A 127 8.05 -1.49 -7.10
C VAL A 127 9.23 -2.19 -6.46
N THR A 128 9.99 -1.48 -5.62
CA THR A 128 11.14 -2.03 -4.90
C THR A 128 10.75 -3.18 -3.96
N ASN A 129 9.51 -3.20 -3.45
CA ASN A 129 9.00 -4.26 -2.58
C ASN A 129 8.05 -5.21 -3.33
N GLY A 130 8.34 -5.56 -4.58
CA GLY A 130 7.62 -6.60 -5.32
C GLY A 130 6.24 -6.21 -5.83
N LEU A 131 6.02 -4.92 -6.13
CA LEU A 131 4.74 -4.36 -6.63
C LEU A 131 3.56 -4.47 -5.65
N ASN A 132 3.86 -4.64 -4.36
CA ASN A 132 2.87 -4.65 -3.30
C ASN A 132 2.19 -3.28 -3.14
N ALA A 133 0.87 -3.30 -2.91
CA ALA A 133 0.12 -2.10 -2.59
C ALA A 133 0.60 -1.50 -1.27
N LEU A 134 0.71 -0.17 -1.22
CA LEU A 134 1.05 0.53 0.01
C LEU A 134 -0.11 0.44 1.01
N LEU A 135 0.24 0.28 2.30
CA LEU A 135 -0.73 0.19 3.39
C LEU A 135 -1.39 1.53 3.76
N CYS A 136 -0.86 2.64 3.25
CA CYS A 136 -1.34 3.99 3.52
C CYS A 136 -1.16 4.90 2.30
N GLY A 137 -1.92 6.00 2.28
CA GLY A 137 -1.93 6.95 1.18
C GLY A 137 -0.77 7.94 1.18
N VAL A 138 -0.77 8.84 0.20
CA VAL A 138 0.30 9.82 -0.05
C VAL A 138 0.55 10.78 1.11
N SER A 139 -0.45 11.03 1.96
CA SER A 139 -0.34 11.92 3.12
C SER A 139 0.45 11.33 4.29
N SER A 140 0.55 10.00 4.37
CA SER A 140 1.13 9.31 5.52
C SER A 140 2.33 8.44 5.16
N TYR A 141 2.45 8.03 3.90
CA TYR A 141 3.57 7.21 3.45
C TYR A 141 4.87 8.04 3.38
N ILE A 142 5.92 7.58 4.05
CA ILE A 142 7.27 8.15 4.00
C ILE A 142 8.19 7.26 3.13
N PRO A 143 8.57 7.69 1.92
CA PRO A 143 9.47 6.94 1.06
C PRO A 143 10.87 6.75 1.66
N LYS A 144 11.53 5.66 1.28
CA LYS A 144 12.96 5.43 1.53
C LYS A 144 13.84 6.00 0.41
N HIS A 145 15.12 6.16 0.70
CA HIS A 145 16.11 6.50 -0.31
C HIS A 145 16.17 5.43 -1.41
N ASN A 146 16.15 5.88 -2.66
CA ASN A 146 16.12 5.09 -3.90
C ASN A 146 14.89 4.17 -4.02
N GLU A 147 13.81 4.48 -3.32
CA GLU A 147 12.55 3.77 -3.49
C GLU A 147 11.90 4.11 -4.84
N VAL A 148 11.34 3.10 -5.50
CA VAL A 148 10.55 3.25 -6.71
C VAL A 148 9.08 3.00 -6.38
N ILE A 149 8.25 4.02 -6.58
CA ILE A 149 6.83 4.02 -6.24
C ILE A 149 6.02 4.22 -7.51
N MET A 150 5.04 3.35 -7.74
CA MET A 150 4.16 3.40 -8.90
C MET A 150 2.75 3.78 -8.50
N PHE A 151 2.18 4.77 -9.18
CA PHE A 151 0.76 5.05 -9.24
C PHE A 151 0.20 4.34 -10.47
N ASN A 152 -0.53 3.26 -10.25
CA ASN A 152 -1.09 2.42 -11.31
C ASN A 152 -2.60 2.61 -11.40
N PHE A 153 -3.09 3.09 -12.55
CA PHE A 153 -4.51 3.18 -12.83
C PHE A 153 -5.10 1.78 -13.03
N THR A 154 -6.14 1.44 -12.28
CA THR A 154 -6.73 0.11 -12.26
C THR A 154 -8.18 0.15 -11.77
N THR A 155 -8.89 -0.98 -11.84
CA THR A 155 -10.19 -1.19 -11.22
C THR A 155 -10.10 -2.09 -9.98
N TRP A 156 -11.09 -2.05 -9.09
CA TRP A 156 -11.30 -3.04 -8.03
C TRP A 156 -12.35 -4.10 -8.41
N ASP A 157 -12.89 -4.04 -9.62
CA ASP A 157 -13.64 -5.16 -10.17
C ASP A 157 -12.67 -6.29 -10.49
N SER A 158 -12.73 -7.32 -9.65
CA SER A 158 -12.34 -8.65 -10.08
C SER A 158 -13.35 -9.09 -11.13
N HIS A 159 -13.10 -8.85 -12.41
CA HIS A 159 -13.43 -9.76 -13.51
C HIS A 159 -12.84 -9.22 -14.83
N PRO A 160 -12.04 -10.02 -15.56
CA PRO A 160 -11.82 -9.79 -16.99
C PRO A 160 -13.12 -9.93 -17.78
#